data_AF-A0A1H8QCN2-F1
#
_entry.id   AF-A0A1H8QCN2-F1
#
_cell.length_a   1.000
_cell.length_b   1.000
_cell.length_c   1.000
_cell.angle_alpha   90.00
_cell.angle_beta   90.00
_cell.angle_gamma   90.00
#
_symmetry.space_group_name_H-M   'P 1'
#
loop_
_entity.id
_entity.type
_entity.pdbx_description
1 polymer ?
#
loop_
_entity_poly.entity_id
_entity_poly.type
_entity_poly.pdbx_seq_one_letter_code
_entity_poly.pdbx_strand_id
1 'polypeptide(L)'
;MEKPLTIPAKARFDAKIPKAQKDLFEYAASLGGFRTLTDFIINAVQEKANAIIHEHTVILASEKDREIFFNALVNPSGPNQKLRDAAERYKLFLQENK
;
A
#
# COMPACT_ATOMS: atom_id res chain seq x y z
N MET A 1 -20.00 1.77 10.74
CA MET A 1 -20.51 0.60 10.01
C MET A 1 -19.31 -0.30 9.74
N GLU A 2 -19.04 -1.22 10.66
CA GLU A 2 -17.98 -2.21 10.49
C GLU A 2 -18.44 -3.21 9.43
N LYS A 3 -17.69 -3.30 8.34
CA LYS A 3 -17.94 -4.27 7.28
C LYS A 3 -17.74 -5.66 7.88
N PRO A 4 -18.72 -6.57 7.81
CA PRO A 4 -18.56 -7.89 8.40
C PRO A 4 -17.35 -8.57 7.75
N LEU A 5 -16.50 -9.18 8.57
CA LEU A 5 -15.40 -10.06 8.15
C LEU A 5 -16.01 -11.26 7.40
N THR A 6 -16.36 -11.05 6.14
CA THR A 6 -16.64 -12.13 5.19
C THR A 6 -15.43 -13.05 5.19
N ILE A 7 -15.63 -14.29 5.62
CA ILE A 7 -14.69 -15.39 5.40
C ILE A 7 -14.24 -15.27 3.93
N PRO A 8 -12.94 -15.11 3.64
CA PRO A 8 -12.51 -14.81 2.29
C PRO A 8 -12.99 -15.92 1.36
N ALA A 9 -13.82 -15.56 0.39
CA ALA A 9 -14.23 -16.48 -0.66
C ALA A 9 -12.96 -17.04 -1.30
N LYS A 10 -12.84 -18.37 -1.37
CA LYS A 10 -11.68 -19.01 -2.01
C LYS A 10 -11.63 -18.56 -3.48
N ALA A 11 -10.56 -17.89 -3.86
CA ALA A 11 -10.29 -17.50 -5.24
C ALA A 11 -9.20 -18.40 -5.83
N ARG A 12 -9.28 -18.64 -7.14
CA ARG A 12 -8.31 -19.46 -7.86
C ARG A 12 -7.27 -18.58 -8.55
N PHE A 13 -6.02 -18.99 -8.49
CA PHE A 13 -4.91 -18.39 -9.23
C PHE A 13 -4.51 -19.34 -10.36
N ASP A 14 -4.71 -18.93 -11.61
CA ASP A 14 -4.36 -19.72 -12.79
C ASP A 14 -3.23 -19.01 -13.56
N ALA A 15 -2.12 -19.72 -13.77
CA ALA A 15 -0.98 -19.23 -14.53
C ALA A 15 -0.44 -20.32 -15.46
N LYS A 16 -0.14 -19.94 -16.71
CA LYS A 16 0.63 -20.76 -17.65
C LYS A 16 2.03 -20.19 -17.74
N ILE A 17 3.03 -21.00 -17.43
CA ILE A 17 4.44 -20.60 -17.45
C ILE A 17 5.24 -21.52 -18.39
N PRO A 18 6.32 -21.03 -19.03
CA PRO A 18 7.24 -21.88 -19.77
C PRO A 18 7.85 -22.96 -18.89
N LYS A 19 8.17 -24.12 -19.48
CA LYS A 19 8.80 -25.24 -18.75
C LYS A 19 10.08 -24.82 -18.03
N ALA A 20 10.94 -24.05 -18.69
CA ALA A 20 12.19 -23.56 -18.08
C ALA A 20 11.96 -22.73 -16.81
N GLN A 21 10.87 -21.95 -16.77
CA GLN A 21 10.51 -21.15 -15.60
C GLN A 21 9.97 -22.03 -14.47
N LYS A 22 9.16 -23.05 -14.81
CA LYS A 22 8.71 -24.06 -13.85
C LYS A 22 9.89 -24.80 -13.22
N ASP A 23 10.82 -25.27 -14.04
CA ASP A 23 12.00 -26.02 -13.60
C ASP A 23 12.88 -25.15 -12.65
N LEU A 24 13.06 -23.87 -12.98
CA LEU A 24 13.75 -22.89 -12.13
C LEU A 24 13.06 -22.74 -10.76
N PHE A 25 11.73 -22.57 -10.76
CA PHE A 25 10.98 -22.37 -9.53
C PHE A 25 10.94 -23.62 -8.65
N GLU A 26 10.85 -24.81 -9.24
CA GLU A 26 10.93 -26.07 -8.49
C GLU A 26 12.29 -26.25 -7.84
N TYR A 27 13.37 -25.90 -8.55
CA TYR A 27 14.71 -25.92 -7.98
C TYR A 27 14.83 -24.94 -6.82
N ALA A 28 14.41 -23.69 -6.99
CA ALA A 28 14.40 -22.69 -5.93
C ALA A 28 13.55 -23.10 -4.72
N ALA A 29 12.36 -23.67 -4.96
CA ALA A 29 11.47 -24.17 -3.92
C ALA A 29 12.12 -25.28 -3.09
N SER A 30 12.84 -26.20 -3.74
CA SER A 30 13.56 -27.28 -3.06
C SER A 30 14.70 -26.75 -2.17
N LEU A 31 15.48 -25.78 -2.67
CA LEU A 31 16.55 -25.14 -1.91
C LEU A 31 16.00 -24.32 -0.72
N GLY A 32 14.87 -23.65 -0.91
CA GLY A 32 14.21 -22.85 0.11
C GLY A 32 13.43 -23.66 1.16
N GLY A 33 13.35 -24.98 1.04
CA GLY A 33 12.64 -25.85 1.99
C GLY A 33 11.11 -25.76 1.90
N PHE A 34 10.56 -25.32 0.77
CA PHE A 34 9.11 -25.24 0.58
C PHE A 34 8.50 -26.62 0.34
N ARG A 35 7.29 -26.83 0.87
CA ARG A 35 6.61 -28.13 0.77
C ARG A 35 6.14 -28.42 -0.66
N THR A 36 5.75 -27.38 -1.40
CA THR A 36 5.27 -27.49 -2.78
C THR A 36 5.66 -26.24 -3.60
N LEU A 37 5.67 -26.38 -4.93
CA LEU A 37 5.87 -25.24 -5.83
C LEU A 37 4.81 -24.14 -5.62
N THR A 38 3.55 -24.53 -5.40
CA THR A 38 2.47 -23.57 -5.14
C THR A 38 2.71 -22.79 -3.86
N ASP A 39 3.13 -23.45 -2.78
CA ASP A 39 3.48 -22.81 -1.51
C ASP A 39 4.60 -21.78 -1.70
N PHE A 40 5.65 -22.14 -2.43
CA PHE A 40 6.72 -21.21 -2.81
C PHE A 40 6.19 -19.98 -3.57
N ILE A 41 5.40 -20.20 -4.63
CA ILE A 41 4.89 -19.12 -5.48
C ILE A 41 4.00 -18.17 -4.67
N ILE A 42 3.08 -18.69 -3.86
CA ILE A 42 2.16 -17.86 -3.07
C ILE A 42 2.93 -17.02 -2.05
N ASN A 43 3.90 -17.60 -1.33
CA ASN A 43 4.72 -16.86 -0.39
C ASN A 43 5.54 -15.75 -1.08
N ALA A 44 6.23 -16.09 -2.18
CA ALA A 44 7.06 -15.12 -2.92
C ALA A 44 6.24 -13.96 -3.49
N VAL A 45 5.06 -14.26 -4.05
CA VAL A 45 4.14 -13.23 -4.58
C VAL A 45 3.59 -12.37 -3.45
N GLN A 46 3.22 -12.97 -2.32
CA GLN A 46 2.70 -12.23 -1.16
C GLN A 46 3.76 -11.31 -0.57
N GLU A 47 5.00 -11.77 -0.41
CA GLU A 47 6.12 -10.96 0.05
C GLU A 47 6.34 -9.75 -0.86
N LYS A 48 6.42 -9.98 -2.18
CA LYS A 48 6.64 -8.90 -3.15
C LYS A 48 5.47 -7.92 -3.18
N ALA A 49 4.23 -8.41 -3.10
CA ALA A 49 3.05 -7.55 -3.04
C ALA A 49 3.06 -6.65 -1.80
N ASN A 50 3.37 -7.21 -0.63
CA ASN A 50 3.48 -6.44 0.61
C ASN A 50 4.60 -5.38 0.52
N ALA A 51 5.75 -5.73 -0.04
CA ALA A 51 6.85 -4.78 -0.23
C ALA A 51 6.45 -3.60 -1.13
N ILE A 52 5.76 -3.86 -2.25
CA ILE A 52 5.26 -2.81 -3.15
C ILE A 52 4.24 -1.92 -2.43
N ILE A 53 3.28 -2.53 -1.72
CA ILE A 53 2.27 -1.76 -0.96
C ILE A 53 2.98 -0.89 0.07
N HIS A 54 3.93 -1.43 0.82
CA HIS A 54 4.69 -0.69 1.81
C HIS A 54 5.43 0.50 1.20
N GLU A 55 6.15 0.28 0.09
CA GLU A 55 6.88 1.32 -0.64
C GLU A 55 5.96 2.50 -1.06
N HIS A 56 4.72 2.21 -1.44
CA HIS A 56 3.78 3.23 -1.92
C HIS A 56 2.84 3.82 -0.85
N THR A 57 2.68 3.17 0.30
CA THR A 57 1.71 3.60 1.33
C THR A 57 2.33 4.23 2.57
N VAL A 58 3.64 4.08 2.76
CA VAL A 58 4.33 4.66 3.92
C VAL A 58 4.66 6.13 3.67
N ILE A 59 3.85 7.00 4.26
CA ILE A 59 3.99 8.47 4.19
C ILE A 59 5.12 8.99 5.11
N LEU A 60 5.50 8.23 6.13
CA LEU A 60 6.49 8.61 7.14
C LEU A 60 7.69 7.66 7.13
N ALA A 61 8.25 7.43 5.94
CA ALA A 61 9.30 6.45 5.72
C ALA A 61 10.65 6.88 6.34
N SER A 62 10.92 8.18 6.41
CA SER A 62 12.15 8.69 7.04
C SER A 62 11.91 9.22 8.45
N GLU A 63 12.97 9.19 9.27
CA GLU A 63 12.98 9.79 10.61
C GLU A 63 12.65 11.30 10.54
N LYS A 64 13.15 11.98 9.51
CA LYS A 64 12.87 13.40 9.25
C LYS A 64 11.39 13.66 8.98
N ASP A 65 10.72 12.81 8.20
CA ASP A 65 9.29 12.96 7.94
C ASP A 65 8.47 12.78 9.21
N ARG A 66 8.88 11.82 10.06
CA ARG A 66 8.25 11.59 11.38
C ARG A 66 8.42 12.80 12.28
N GLU A 67 9.61 13.40 12.34
CA GLU A 67 9.87 14.60 13.13
C GLU A 67 9.02 15.79 12.65
N ILE A 68 8.98 16.05 11.34
CA ILE A 68 8.17 17.11 10.75
C ILE A 68 6.69 16.89 11.05
N PHE A 69 6.20 15.66 10.87
CA PHE A 69 4.80 15.32 11.14
C PHE A 69 4.44 15.46 12.62
N PHE A 70 5.27 14.93 13.52
CA PHE A 70 5.05 15.06 14.96
C PHE A 70 5.09 16.52 15.40
N ASN A 71 6.05 17.31 14.91
CA ASN A 71 6.11 18.73 15.23
C ASN A 71 4.87 19.47 14.72
N ALA A 72 4.37 19.14 13.53
CA ALA A 72 3.12 19.72 13.01
C ALA A 72 1.88 19.36 13.86
N LEU A 73 1.86 18.17 14.50
CA LEU A 73 0.80 17.77 15.43
C LEU A 73 0.88 18.47 16.78
N VAL A 74 2.09 18.57 17.36
CA VAL A 74 2.31 19.11 18.71
C VAL A 74 2.34 20.63 18.71
N ASN A 75 2.88 21.23 17.64
CA ASN A 75 2.99 22.68 17.45
C ASN A 75 2.27 23.10 16.16
N PRO A 76 0.93 23.07 16.13
CA PRO A 76 0.19 23.40 14.93
C PRO A 76 0.37 24.87 14.57
N SER A 77 1.08 25.14 13.47
CA SER A 77 1.13 26.48 12.89
C SER A 77 -0.20 26.77 12.19
N GLY A 78 -0.78 27.95 12.42
CA GLY A 78 -1.99 28.38 11.71
C GLY A 78 -1.81 28.42 10.18
N PRO A 79 -2.90 28.43 9.41
CA PRO A 79 -2.82 28.49 7.95
C PRO A 79 -2.06 29.74 7.51
N ASN A 80 -1.27 29.65 6.45
CA ASN A 80 -0.64 30.83 5.86
C ASN A 80 -1.65 31.67 5.06
N GLN A 81 -1.24 32.85 4.59
CA GLN A 81 -2.15 33.74 3.85
C GLN A 81 -2.69 33.09 2.58
N LYS A 82 -1.87 32.36 1.83
CA LYS A 82 -2.30 31.67 0.60
C LYS A 82 -3.39 30.62 0.86
N LEU A 83 -3.29 29.88 1.97
CA LEU A 83 -4.29 28.92 2.42
C LEU A 83 -5.60 29.61 2.82
N ARG A 84 -5.52 30.73 3.55
CA ARG A 84 -6.69 31.55 3.88
C ARG A 84 -7.39 32.06 2.63
N ASP A 85 -6.64 32.63 1.69
CA ASP A 85 -7.19 33.16 0.44
C ASP A 85 -7.83 32.05 -0.42
N ALA A 86 -7.24 30.84 -0.44
CA ALA A 86 -7.82 29.69 -1.14
C ALA A 86 -9.14 29.21 -0.50
N ALA A 87 -9.22 29.20 0.82
CA ALA A 87 -10.45 28.87 1.54
C ALA A 87 -11.56 29.88 1.26
N GLU A 88 -11.24 31.18 1.20
CA GLU A 88 -12.21 32.22 0.85
C GLU A 88 -12.69 32.09 -0.60
N ARG A 89 -11.78 31.84 -1.56
CA ARG A 89 -12.17 31.56 -2.96
C ARG A 89 -13.12 30.37 -3.07
N TYR A 90 -12.87 29.30 -2.31
CA TYR A 90 -13.73 28.12 -2.30
C TYR A 90 -15.11 28.42 -1.70
N LYS A 91 -15.19 29.20 -0.62
CA LYS A 91 -16.48 29.66 -0.05
C LYS A 91 -17.27 30.48 -1.05
N LEU A 92 -16.61 31.41 -1.76
CA LEU A 92 -17.25 32.23 -2.78
C LEU A 92 -17.82 31.37 -3.92
N PHE A 93 -17.02 30.41 -4.41
CA PHE A 93 -17.46 29.45 -5.42
C PHE A 93 -18.71 28.67 -4.98
N LEU A 94 -18.75 28.19 -3.73
CA LEU A 94 -19.92 27.50 -3.18
C LEU A 94 -21.15 28.40 -3.02
N GLN A 95 -20.98 29.72 -2.86
CA GLN A 95 -22.08 30.68 -2.73
C GLN A 95 -22.63 31.09 -4.09
N GLU A 96 -21.78 31.21 -5.12
CA GLU A 96 -22.18 31.56 -6.50
C GLU A 96 -22.83 30.38 -7.24
N ASN A 97 -22.53 29.14 -6.86
CA ASN A 97 -23.04 27.92 -7.51
C ASN A 97 -24.12 27.21 -6.67
N LYS A 98 -24.87 27.98 -5.88
CA LYS A 98 -25.99 27.51 -5.05
C LYS A 98 -27.30 28.13 -5.53
#